data_AF-A0A9D7I8P8-F1
#
_entry.id   AF-A0A9D7I8P8-F1
#
_cell.length_a   1.000
_cell.length_b   1.000
_cell.length_c   1.000
_cell.angle_alpha   90.00
_cell.angle_beta   90.00
_cell.angle_gamma   90.00
#
_symmetry.space_group_name_H-M   'P 1'
#
loop_
_entity.id
_entity.type
_entity.pdbx_description
1 polymer ?
#
loop_
_entity_poly.entity_id
_entity_poly.type
_entity_poly.pdbx_seq_one_letter_code
_entity_poly.pdbx_strand_id
1 'polypeptide(L)'
;MARKKISFTSNSIRKRLLELITLSGLEIEAFAELTHISESHIRSLINGKKEFTPAILDRISDPFNLNSQNFSNNNYTLQRERLTRKFLKNFFVKNKKLKVSFEE
;
A
#
# COMPACT_ATOMS: atom_id res chain seq x y z
N MET A 1 -11.74 -11.66 -29.99
CA MET A 1 -12.00 -11.42 -28.56
C MET A 1 -11.20 -10.20 -28.11
N ALA A 2 -11.83 -9.05 -27.94
CA ALA A 2 -11.16 -7.84 -27.47
C ALA A 2 -10.80 -8.02 -25.98
N ARG A 3 -9.52 -8.10 -25.66
CA ARG A 3 -9.05 -8.05 -24.28
C ARG A 3 -9.47 -6.68 -23.72
N LYS A 4 -10.41 -6.67 -22.78
CA LYS A 4 -10.80 -5.45 -22.03
C LYS A 4 -9.52 -4.85 -21.46
N LYS A 5 -9.04 -3.76 -22.07
CA LYS A 5 -7.99 -2.91 -21.50
C LYS A 5 -8.64 -2.29 -20.28
N ILE A 6 -8.37 -2.84 -19.10
CA ILE A 6 -8.80 -2.23 -17.84
C ILE A 6 -8.09 -0.88 -17.79
N SER A 7 -8.80 0.20 -18.13
CA SER A 7 -8.26 1.55 -18.01
C SER A 7 -8.27 1.89 -16.52
N PHE A 8 -7.16 1.64 -15.86
CA PHE A 8 -6.94 2.09 -14.49
C PHE A 8 -6.88 3.62 -14.52
N THR A 9 -7.75 4.28 -13.76
CA THR A 9 -7.58 5.71 -13.52
C THR A 9 -6.69 5.88 -12.32
N SER A 10 -5.66 6.73 -12.41
CA SER A 10 -4.72 7.02 -11.31
C SER A 10 -5.43 7.42 -10.00
N ASN A 11 -6.69 7.85 -10.09
CA ASN A 11 -7.57 8.14 -8.96
C ASN A 11 -8.05 6.90 -8.18
N SER A 12 -8.32 5.76 -8.83
CA SER A 12 -8.76 4.55 -8.11
C SER A 12 -7.62 3.93 -7.31
N ILE A 13 -6.42 3.87 -7.90
CA ILE A 13 -5.21 3.38 -7.24
C ILE A 13 -4.87 4.26 -6.03
N ARG A 14 -5.01 5.58 -6.17
CA ARG A 14 -4.81 6.51 -5.06
C ARG A 14 -5.79 6.32 -3.91
N LYS A 15 -7.08 6.13 -4.20
CA LYS A 15 -8.09 5.82 -3.17
C LYS A 15 -7.72 4.54 -2.42
N ARG A 16 -7.22 3.53 -3.13
CA ARG A 16 -6.74 2.29 -2.53
C ARG A 16 -5.46 2.45 -1.71
N LEU A 17 -4.53 3.30 -2.14
CA LEU A 17 -3.36 3.63 -1.34
C LEU A 17 -3.78 4.27 -0.01
N LEU A 18 -4.71 5.22 -0.05
CA LEU A 18 -5.28 5.83 1.15
C LEU A 18 -5.99 4.80 2.04
N GLU A 19 -6.84 3.95 1.45
CA GLU A 19 -7.51 2.88 2.18
C GLU A 19 -6.52 1.92 2.84
N LEU A 20 -5.45 1.54 2.13
CA LEU A 20 -4.40 0.67 2.66
C LEU A 20 -3.68 1.32 3.85
N ILE A 21 -3.32 2.60 3.74
CA ILE A 21 -2.70 3.36 4.84
C ILE A 21 -3.65 3.41 6.04
N THR A 22 -4.93 3.77 5.83
CA THR A 22 -5.93 3.81 6.90
C THR A 22 -6.15 2.45 7.56
N LEU A 23 -6.26 1.38 6.77
CA LEU A 23 -6.46 0.02 7.30
C LEU A 23 -5.23 -0.49 8.05
N SER A 24 -4.03 -0.12 7.58
CA SER A 24 -2.77 -0.47 8.25
C SER A 24 -2.62 0.22 9.62
N GLY A 25 -3.28 1.36 9.81
CA GLY A 25 -3.10 2.21 10.99
C GLY A 25 -1.67 2.73 11.13
N LEU A 26 -0.94 2.81 10.02
CA LEU A 26 0.42 3.34 9.95
C LEU A 26 0.39 4.81 9.58
N GLU A 27 1.28 5.58 10.19
CA GLU A 27 1.61 6.90 9.70
C GLU A 27 2.35 6.82 8.36
N ILE A 28 2.34 7.92 7.61
CA ILE A 28 2.97 7.97 6.28
C ILE A 28 4.47 7.67 6.37
N GLU A 29 5.15 8.10 7.44
CA GLU A 29 6.56 7.81 7.68
C GLU A 29 6.80 6.30 7.85
N ALA A 30 6.07 5.65 8.76
CA ALA A 30 6.18 4.20 8.99
C ALA A 30 5.78 3.40 7.73
N PHE A 31 4.79 3.88 6.97
CA PHE A 31 4.38 3.26 5.70
C PHE A 31 5.45 3.43 4.60
N ALA A 32 6.14 4.56 4.58
CA ALA A 32 7.26 4.83 3.67
C ALA A 32 8.46 3.91 3.97
N GLU A 33 8.80 3.74 5.25
CA GLU A 33 9.82 2.77 5.67
C GLU A 33 9.45 1.33 5.29
N LEU A 34 8.18 0.97 5.49
CA LEU A 34 7.67 -0.37 5.19
C LEU A 34 7.80 -0.71 3.70
N THR A 35 7.38 0.22 2.85
CA THR A 35 7.33 0.01 1.40
C THR A 35 8.66 0.33 0.71
N HIS A 36 9.67 0.81 1.44
CA HIS A 36 10.94 1.27 0.87
C HIS A 36 10.74 2.37 -0.20
N ILE A 37 9.78 3.26 0.03
CA ILE A 37 9.47 4.41 -0.82
C ILE A 37 9.60 5.64 0.06
N SER A 38 10.27 6.70 -0.40
CA SER A 38 10.40 7.90 0.43
C SER A 38 9.05 8.52 0.75
N GLU A 39 8.92 9.08 1.96
CA GLU A 39 7.69 9.71 2.43
C GLU A 39 7.21 10.81 1.46
N SER A 40 8.14 11.64 0.97
CA SER A 40 7.87 12.68 -0.04
C SER A 40 7.28 12.10 -1.32
N HIS A 41 7.69 10.90 -1.71
CA HIS A 41 7.18 10.22 -2.89
C HIS A 41 5.77 9.66 -2.63
N ILE A 42 5.52 9.08 -1.45
CA ILE A 42 4.18 8.63 -1.06
C ILE A 42 3.19 9.79 -1.00
N ARG A 43 3.56 10.91 -0.38
CA ARG A 43 2.76 12.14 -0.39
C ARG A 43 2.50 12.64 -1.81
N SER A 44 3.48 12.54 -2.70
CA SER A 44 3.32 12.94 -4.11
C SER A 44 2.35 12.02 -4.87
N LEU A 45 2.34 10.71 -4.58
CA LEU A 45 1.40 9.75 -5.15
C LEU A 45 -0.03 10.01 -4.65
N ILE A 46 -0.19 10.24 -3.34
CA ILE A 46 -1.47 10.59 -2.72
C ILE A 46 -2.02 11.91 -3.29
N ASN A 47 -1.17 12.92 -3.45
CA ASN A 47 -1.57 14.22 -3.99
C ASN A 47 -1.69 14.23 -5.52
N GLY A 48 -1.24 13.17 -6.21
CA GLY A 48 -1.36 13.08 -7.66
C GLY A 48 -0.33 13.84 -8.45
N LYS A 49 0.74 14.25 -7.78
CA LYS A 49 1.90 14.89 -8.41
C LYS A 49 2.80 13.87 -9.10
N LYS A 50 2.63 12.58 -8.80
CA LYS A 50 3.34 11.46 -9.43
C LYS A 50 2.38 10.36 -9.85
N GLU A 51 2.76 9.64 -10.90
CA GLU A 51 2.05 8.46 -11.38
C GLU A 51 2.52 7.18 -10.70
N PHE A 52 1.64 6.18 -10.70
CA PHE A 52 1.95 4.86 -10.19
C PHE A 52 2.62 4.02 -11.29
N THR A 53 3.89 3.67 -11.08
CA THR A 53 4.57 2.69 -11.93
C THR A 53 4.33 1.28 -11.41
N PRO A 54 4.41 0.22 -12.24
CA PRO A 54 4.29 -1.16 -11.78
C PRO A 54 5.24 -1.47 -10.62
N ALA A 55 6.49 -1.01 -10.68
CA ALA A 55 7.48 -1.19 -9.62
C ALA A 55 7.08 -0.51 -8.29
N ILE A 56 6.43 0.65 -8.34
CA ILE A 56 5.89 1.32 -7.14
C ILE A 56 4.73 0.52 -6.58
N LEU A 57 3.84 0.01 -7.43
CA LEU A 57 2.71 -0.80 -6.99
C LEU A 57 3.18 -2.09 -6.32
N ASP A 58 4.19 -2.77 -6.89
CA ASP A 58 4.78 -3.98 -6.30
C ASP A 58 5.35 -3.68 -4.90
N ARG A 59 6.11 -2.59 -4.74
CA ARG A 59 6.67 -2.16 -3.45
C ARG A 59 5.61 -1.80 -2.42
N ILE A 60 4.51 -1.19 -2.84
CA ILE A 60 3.38 -0.86 -1.97
C ILE A 60 2.66 -2.15 -1.53
N SER A 61 2.54 -3.13 -2.42
CA SER A 61 1.74 -4.34 -2.19
C SER A 61 2.51 -5.47 -1.47
N ASP A 62 3.83 -5.55 -1.67
CA ASP A 62 4.69 -6.64 -1.16
C ASP A 62 4.63 -6.82 0.37
N PRO A 63 4.72 -5.76 1.19
CA PRO A 63 4.63 -5.90 2.65
C PRO A 63 3.31 -6.45 3.17
N PHE A 64 2.25 -6.36 2.35
CA PHE A 64 0.91 -6.83 2.68
C PHE A 64 0.59 -8.18 2.04
N ASN A 65 1.59 -8.83 1.43
CA ASN A 65 1.43 -10.05 0.65
C ASN A 65 0.34 -9.91 -0.43
N LEU A 66 0.30 -8.72 -1.04
CA LEU A 66 -0.59 -8.37 -2.14
C LEU A 66 0.24 -8.33 -3.44
N ASN A 67 -0.40 -8.67 -4.55
CA ASN A 67 0.18 -8.49 -5.88
C ASN A 67 -0.27 -7.13 -6.46
N SER A 68 0.58 -6.43 -7.21
CA SER A 68 0.24 -5.16 -7.88
C SER A 68 -0.99 -5.26 -8.80
N GLN A 69 -1.23 -6.43 -9.41
CA GLN A 69 -2.45 -6.71 -10.18
C GLN A 69 -3.70 -6.72 -9.29
N ASN A 70 -3.61 -7.30 -8.09
CA ASN A 70 -4.70 -7.26 -7.11
C ASN A 70 -4.91 -5.85 -6.56
N PHE A 71 -3.81 -5.13 -6.30
CA PHE A 71 -3.83 -3.75 -5.82
C PHE A 71 -4.34 -2.73 -6.86
N SER A 72 -4.27 -3.05 -8.15
CA SER A 72 -4.87 -2.23 -9.22
C SER A 72 -6.29 -2.67 -9.58
N ASN A 73 -6.66 -3.93 -9.34
CA ASN A 73 -8.00 -4.46 -9.63
C ASN A 73 -9.07 -4.03 -8.61
N ASN A 74 -9.92 -3.04 -8.94
CA ASN A 74 -11.01 -2.56 -8.07
C ASN A 74 -11.96 -3.64 -7.52
N ASN A 75 -12.05 -4.82 -8.16
CA ASN A 75 -12.92 -5.91 -7.69
C ASN A 75 -12.25 -6.79 -6.62
N TYR A 76 -10.95 -6.57 -6.35
CA TYR A 76 -10.24 -7.30 -5.30
C TYR A 76 -10.49 -6.63 -3.95
N THR A 77 -11.14 -7.34 -3.04
CA THR A 77 -11.34 -6.83 -1.68
C THR A 77 -10.04 -6.92 -0.89
N LEU A 78 -9.55 -5.77 -0.41
CA LEU A 78 -8.46 -5.73 0.56
C LEU A 78 -8.93 -6.44 1.83
N GLN A 79 -8.42 -7.65 2.09
CA GLN A 79 -8.81 -8.44 3.26
C GLN A 79 -8.32 -7.74 4.54
N ARG A 80 -9.23 -7.01 5.19
CA ARG A 80 -8.94 -6.16 6.36
C ARG A 80 -8.20 -6.91 7.46
N GLU A 81 -8.50 -8.18 7.69
CA GLU A 81 -7.87 -9.01 8.73
C GLU A 81 -6.34 -9.11 8.59
N ARG A 82 -5.84 -9.17 7.35
CA ARG A 82 -4.40 -9.23 7.02
C ARG A 82 -3.72 -7.86 6.99
N LEU A 83 -4.50 -6.79 7.02
CA LEU A 83 -4.04 -5.41 7.00
C LEU A 83 -4.13 -4.76 8.37
N THR A 84 -4.65 -5.46 9.38
CA THR A 84 -4.76 -4.89 10.73
C THR A 84 -3.39 -4.66 11.36
N ARG A 85 -3.31 -3.59 12.15
CA ARG A 85 -2.17 -3.21 12.99
C ARG A 85 -1.56 -4.38 13.77
N LYS A 86 -2.38 -5.34 14.24
CA LYS A 86 -1.93 -6.53 14.98
C LYS A 86 -1.15 -7.51 14.09
N PHE A 87 -1.64 -7.77 12.87
CA PHE A 87 -0.94 -8.62 11.91
C PHE A 87 0.36 -7.97 11.46
N LEU A 88 0.31 -6.67 11.15
CA LEU A 88 1.49 -5.90 10.77
C LEU A 88 2.50 -5.85 11.91
N LYS A 89 2.12 -5.50 13.14
CA LYS A 89 3.02 -5.52 14.31
C LYS A 89 3.72 -6.87 14.49
N ASN A 90 2.99 -7.97 14.37
CA ASN A 90 3.57 -9.31 14.44
C ASN A 90 4.50 -9.61 13.26
N PHE A 91 4.14 -9.21 12.04
CA PHE A 91 4.99 -9.36 10.86
C PHE A 91 6.27 -8.51 10.97
N PHE A 92 6.16 -7.28 11.47
CA PHE A 92 7.25 -6.35 11.71
C PHE A 92 8.22 -6.90 12.75
N VAL A 93 7.75 -7.23 13.95
CA VAL A 93 8.59 -7.82 15.02
C VAL A 93 9.33 -9.07 14.53
N LYS A 94 8.71 -9.85 13.64
CA LYS A 94 9.28 -11.10 13.13
C LYS A 94 10.25 -10.91 11.95
N ASN A 95 10.06 -9.90 11.09
CA ASN A 95 10.85 -9.72 9.86
C ASN A 95 11.88 -8.59 9.92
N LYS A 96 11.71 -7.59 10.79
CA LYS A 96 12.72 -6.54 10.99
C LYS A 96 12.71 -6.06 12.43
N LYS A 97 13.89 -5.82 13.00
CA LYS A 97 14.08 -5.06 14.25
C LYS A 97 13.68 -3.57 14.10
N LEU A 98 12.60 -3.27 13.38
CA LEU A 98 12.08 -1.92 13.25
C LEU A 98 11.44 -1.53 14.59
N LYS A 99 11.97 -0.49 15.22
CA LYS A 99 11.33 0.20 16.34
C LYS A 99 10.14 1.00 15.78
N VAL A 100 9.08 0.32 15.38
CA VAL A 100 7.87 1.01 14.94
C VAL A 100 7.12 1.45 16.20
N SER A 101 7.06 2.77 16.43
CA SER A 101 6.18 3.36 17.43
C SER A 101 4.75 3.25 16.93
N PHE A 102 3.95 2.42 17.58
CA PHE A 102 2.52 2.35 17.36
C PHE A 102 1.86 3.20 18.45
N GLU A 103 1.41 4.43 18.15
CA GLU A 103 0.65 5.25 19.11
C GLU A 103 -0.67 4.56 19.48
N GLU A 104 -0.88 4.29 20.77
CA GLU A 104 -2.03 3.55 21.32
C GLU A 104 -3.40 4.19 21.01
#